data_AF-A0A7K7Z0A5-F1
#
_entry.id   AF-A0A7K7Z0A5-F1
#
_cell.length_a   1.000
_cell.length_b   1.000
_cell.length_c   1.000
_cell.angle_alpha   90.00
_cell.angle_beta   90.00
_cell.angle_gamma   90.00
#
_symmetry.space_group_name_H-M   'P 1'
#
loop_
_entity.id
_entity.type
_entity.pdbx_description
1 polymer ?
#
loop_
_entity_poly.entity_id
_entity_poly.type
_entity_poly.pdbx_seq_one_letter_code
_entity_poly.pdbx_strand_id
1 'polypeptide(L)'
;SYSCSKVEDPHPGQPYKGGNFCAFLPENKEGLKIAKLLKKAFECGLTFQIKSCNGEERVIWGLIPHKTSWDGGKARNGYPDPQYLHEVGTIL
;
A
#
# COMPACT_ATOMS: atom_id res chain seq x y z
N SER A 1 7.95 -8.99 19.81
CA SER A 1 6.71 -8.21 19.96
C SER A 1 6.86 -6.94 19.13
N TYR A 2 6.39 -6.95 17.88
CA TYR A 2 6.43 -5.74 17.06
C TYR A 2 5.25 -4.86 17.50
N SER A 3 5.54 -3.82 18.29
CA SER A 3 4.58 -2.76 18.55
C SER A 3 4.36 -2.01 17.24
N CYS A 4 3.27 -2.30 16.56
CA CYS A 4 2.82 -1.49 15.44
C CYS A 4 2.39 -0.15 16.02
N SER A 5 3.29 0.83 16.03
CA SER A 5 2.96 2.23 16.30
C SER A 5 1.94 2.66 15.27
N LYS A 6 0.68 2.70 15.69
CA LYS A 6 -0.45 3.19 14.91
C LYS A 6 -0.11 4.61 14.48
N VAL A 7 0.00 4.86 13.18
CA VAL A 7 0.08 6.24 12.67
C VAL A 7 -1.24 6.88 13.06
N GLU A 8 -1.19 7.81 14.02
CA GLU A 8 -2.38 8.48 14.51
C GLU A 8 -2.99 9.33 13.40
N ASP A 9 -4.33 9.38 13.38
CA ASP A 9 -5.06 10.20 12.42
C ASP A 9 -4.63 11.66 12.60
N PRO A 10 -4.35 12.40 11.50
CA PRO A 10 -3.85 13.77 11.60
C PRO A 10 -4.84 14.69 12.32
N HIS A 11 -6.14 14.39 12.25
CA HIS A 11 -7.21 15.12 12.93
C HIS A 11 -8.25 14.14 13.52
N PRO A 12 -8.03 13.64 14.76
CA PRO A 12 -8.93 12.70 15.40
C PRO A 12 -10.37 13.25 15.48
N GLY A 13 -11.35 12.42 15.07
CA GLY A 13 -12.77 12.78 15.09
C GLY A 13 -13.27 13.53 13.84
N GLN A 14 -12.40 13.92 12.91
CA GLN A 14 -12.82 14.45 11.62
C GLN A 14 -13.15 13.31 10.62
N PRO A 15 -14.19 13.45 9.79
CA PRO A 15 -14.46 12.49 8.73
C PRO A 15 -13.37 12.56 7.66
N TYR A 16 -13.08 11.41 7.05
CA TYR A 16 -12.17 11.30 5.91
C TYR A 16 -12.90 10.73 4.70
N LYS A 17 -12.42 11.09 3.51
CA LYS A 17 -12.92 10.56 2.25
C LYS A 17 -12.15 9.29 1.86
N GLY A 18 -12.90 8.20 1.68
CA GLY A 18 -12.39 6.94 1.13
C GLY A 18 -12.14 6.99 -0.38
N GLY A 19 -11.79 5.84 -0.95
CA GLY A 19 -11.54 5.70 -2.39
C GLY A 19 -11.46 4.24 -2.82
N ASN A 20 -11.37 4.04 -4.14
CA ASN A 20 -11.12 2.73 -4.73
C ASN A 20 -9.63 2.60 -5.05
N PHE A 21 -9.01 1.53 -4.56
CA PHE A 21 -7.58 1.28 -4.70
C PHE A 21 -7.38 -0.08 -5.35
N CYS A 22 -6.67 -0.10 -6.48
CA CYS A 22 -6.36 -1.31 -7.23
C CYS A 22 -4.85 -1.45 -7.38
N ALA A 23 -4.35 -2.66 -7.18
CA ALA A 23 -2.95 -2.99 -7.36
C ALA A 23 -2.80 -4.35 -8.06
N PHE A 24 -1.67 -4.54 -8.73
CA PHE A 24 -1.39 -5.69 -9.58
C PHE A 24 -0.18 -6.47 -9.06
N LEU A 25 -0.28 -7.79 -9.13
CA LEU A 25 0.81 -8.71 -8.85
C LEU A 25 0.84 -9.77 -9.95
N PRO A 26 2.03 -10.27 -10.34
CA PRO A 26 2.10 -11.38 -11.26
C PRO A 26 1.55 -12.65 -10.59
N GLU A 27 0.79 -13.44 -11.35
CA GLU A 27 0.27 -14.73 -10.89
C GLU A 27 1.36 -15.82 -10.96
N ASN A 28 2.38 -15.66 -10.12
CA ASN A 28 3.45 -16.64 -9.97
C ASN A 28 3.73 -16.91 -8.48
N LYS A 29 4.64 -17.86 -8.19
CA LYS A 29 4.92 -18.29 -6.80
C LYS A 29 5.34 -17.14 -5.89
N GLU A 30 6.11 -16.17 -6.38
CA GLU A 30 6.56 -15.03 -5.58
C GLU A 30 5.46 -13.99 -5.40
N GLY A 31 4.74 -13.64 -6.48
CA GLY A 31 3.60 -12.74 -6.42
C GLY A 31 2.50 -13.23 -5.48
N LEU A 32 2.20 -14.53 -5.47
CA LEU A 32 1.25 -15.13 -4.53
C LEU A 32 1.73 -15.10 -3.08
N LYS A 33 3.04 -15.19 -2.82
CA LYS A 33 3.60 -15.00 -1.47
C LYS A 33 3.42 -13.56 -1.00
N ILE A 34 3.77 -12.59 -1.85
CA ILE A 34 3.60 -11.16 -1.57
C ILE A 34 2.13 -10.81 -1.35
N ALA A 35 1.20 -11.36 -2.14
CA ALA A 35 -0.24 -11.16 -1.97
C ALA A 35 -0.72 -11.56 -0.57
N LYS A 36 -0.22 -12.69 -0.02
CA LYS A 36 -0.56 -13.13 1.34
C LYS A 36 -0.02 -12.18 2.41
N LEU A 37 1.18 -11.65 2.23
CA LEU A 37 1.78 -10.69 3.16
C LEU A 37 1.04 -9.34 3.12
N LEU A 38 0.70 -8.85 1.93
CA LEU A 38 -0.10 -7.63 1.76
C LEU A 38 -1.48 -7.75 2.39
N LYS A 39 -2.12 -8.93 2.28
CA LYS A 39 -3.38 -9.21 2.98
C LYS A 39 -3.22 -9.07 4.50
N LYS A 40 -2.15 -9.63 5.08
CA LYS A 40 -1.86 -9.47 6.51
C LYS A 40 -1.59 -8.01 6.88
N ALA A 41 -0.84 -7.28 6.06
CA ALA A 41 -0.59 -5.85 6.27
C ALA A 41 -1.90 -5.04 6.27
N PHE A 42 -2.84 -5.37 5.40
CA PHE A 42 -4.18 -4.76 5.40
C PHE A 42 -4.95 -5.07 6.68
N GLU A 43 -4.98 -6.33 7.10
CA GLU A 43 -5.62 -6.76 8.36
C GLU A 43 -4.99 -6.08 9.59
N CYS A 44 -3.69 -5.78 9.55
CA CYS A 44 -2.98 -5.04 10.59
C CYS A 44 -3.09 -3.50 10.48
N GLY A 45 -3.80 -2.96 9.49
CA GLY A 45 -3.95 -1.51 9.30
C GLY A 45 -2.70 -0.80 8.76
N LEU A 46 -1.79 -1.51 8.09
CA LEU A 46 -0.53 -0.96 7.56
C LEU A 46 -0.61 -0.51 6.09
N THR A 47 -1.67 -0.90 5.37
CA THR A 47 -1.78 -0.68 3.92
C THR A 47 -2.08 0.78 3.55
N PHE A 48 -2.85 1.47 4.37
CA PHE A 48 -3.36 2.81 4.09
C PHE A 48 -3.04 3.76 5.23
N GLN A 49 -3.02 5.05 4.92
CA GLN A 49 -2.93 6.12 5.90
C GLN A 49 -3.90 7.25 5.54
N ILE A 50 -4.26 8.06 6.53
CA ILE A 50 -5.02 9.29 6.30
C ILE A 50 -4.03 10.43 6.05
N LYS A 51 -4.32 11.26 5.05
CA LYS A 51 -3.55 12.46 4.77
C LYS A 51 -4.48 13.65 4.51
N SER A 52 -4.09 14.79 5.09
CA SER A 52 -4.73 16.07 4.81
C SER A 52 -4.27 16.61 3.45
N CYS A 53 -5.21 16.85 2.55
CA CYS A 53 -4.99 17.38 1.21
C CYS A 53 -5.96 18.54 0.97
N ASN A 54 -5.44 19.78 0.91
CA ASN A 54 -6.23 21.00 0.69
C ASN A 54 -7.40 21.17 1.68
N GLY A 55 -7.18 20.87 2.96
CA GLY A 55 -8.21 20.99 4.00
C GLY A 55 -9.22 19.85 4.05
N GLU A 56 -9.00 18.77 3.29
CA GLU A 56 -9.83 17.56 3.33
C GLU A 56 -8.98 16.33 3.69
N GLU A 57 -9.45 15.54 4.64
CA GLU A 57 -8.83 14.28 5.02
C GLU A 57 -9.19 13.18 4.02
N ARG A 58 -8.18 12.46 3.52
CA ARG A 58 -8.36 11.42 2.50
C ARG A 58 -7.54 10.18 2.83
N VAL A 59 -8.10 9.02 2.54
CA VAL A 59 -7.34 7.76 2.54
C VAL A 59 -6.37 7.79 1.37
N ILE A 60 -5.12 7.42 1.62
CA ILE A 60 -4.08 7.23 0.60
C ILE A 60 -3.32 5.92 0.86
N TRP A 61 -2.55 5.45 -0.12
CA TRP A 61 -1.57 4.39 0.10
C TRP A 61 -0.63 4.75 1.24
N GLY A 62 -0.35 3.76 2.10
CA GLY A 62 0.67 3.85 3.13
C GLY A 62 2.09 3.69 2.56
N LEU A 63 3.01 3.28 3.42
CA LEU A 63 4.43 3.16 3.07
C LEU A 63 4.75 1.93 2.20
N ILE A 64 3.86 0.95 2.14
CA ILE A 64 4.07 -0.26 1.34
C ILE A 64 3.82 0.09 -0.14
N PRO A 65 4.82 -0.05 -1.03
CA PRO A 65 4.65 0.30 -2.43
C PRO A 65 3.74 -0.70 -3.12
N HIS A 66 2.85 -0.20 -3.99
CA HIS A 66 1.90 -0.99 -4.77
C HIS A 66 2.06 -0.68 -6.26
N LYS A 67 1.88 -1.69 -7.12
CA LYS A 67 1.83 -1.52 -8.57
C LYS A 67 0.42 -1.17 -9.01
N THR A 68 0.17 0.09 -9.35
CA THR A 68 -1.16 0.60 -9.75
C THR A 68 -1.35 0.67 -11.26
N SER A 69 -0.34 0.26 -12.05
CA SER A 69 -0.44 0.11 -13.50
C SER A 69 0.04 -1.28 -13.93
N TRP A 70 -0.51 -1.82 -15.01
CA TRP A 70 0.00 -3.03 -15.64
C TRP A 70 1.23 -2.77 -16.50
N ASP A 71 1.45 -1.52 -16.92
CA ASP A 71 2.47 -1.12 -17.89
C ASP A 71 3.25 0.14 -17.46
N GLY A 72 4.24 0.53 -18.27
CA GLY A 72 4.99 1.78 -18.08
C GLY A 72 6.13 1.71 -17.07
N GLY A 73 6.44 0.51 -16.55
CA GLY A 73 7.56 0.26 -15.66
C GLY A 73 7.50 1.00 -14.32
N LYS A 74 8.62 0.99 -13.58
CA LYS A 74 8.74 1.60 -12.24
C LYS A 74 8.27 3.06 -12.22
N ALA A 75 8.57 3.85 -13.24
CA ALA A 75 8.21 5.26 -13.34
C ALA A 75 6.68 5.53 -13.33
N ARG A 76 5.87 4.55 -13.76
CA ARG A 76 4.40 4.65 -13.75
C ARG A 76 3.75 3.77 -12.69
N ASN A 77 4.52 3.35 -11.68
CA ASN A 77 4.08 2.35 -10.70
C ASN A 77 3.54 1.08 -11.37
N GLY A 78 4.16 0.65 -12.48
CA GLY A 78 3.74 -0.51 -13.24
C GLY A 78 4.88 -1.46 -13.60
N TYR A 79 4.61 -2.36 -14.53
CA TYR A 79 5.55 -3.36 -15.02
C TYR A 79 6.11 -2.98 -16.41
N PRO A 80 7.28 -3.48 -16.83
CA PRO A 80 8.19 -4.35 -16.07
C PRO A 80 8.91 -3.62 -14.93
N ASP A 81 9.06 -4.32 -13.80
CA ASP A 81 9.89 -3.91 -12.66
C ASP A 81 10.37 -5.18 -11.95
N PRO A 82 11.57 -5.67 -12.29
CA PRO A 82 12.07 -6.95 -11.78
C PRO A 82 12.43 -6.90 -10.29
N GLN A 83 12.61 -5.71 -9.70
CA GLN A 83 13.02 -5.56 -8.30
C GLN A 83 11.83 -5.45 -7.35
N TYR A 84 10.65 -5.10 -7.85
CA TYR A 84 9.49 -4.79 -7.03
C TYR A 84 9.10 -5.86 -6.00
N LEU A 85 9.01 -7.14 -6.39
CA LEU A 85 8.60 -8.20 -5.45
C LEU A 85 9.62 -8.40 -4.34
N HIS A 86 10.91 -8.26 -4.66
CA HIS A 86 11.98 -8.32 -3.67
C HIS A 86 11.93 -7.10 -2.73
N GLU A 87 11.81 -5.88 -3.27
CA GLU A 87 11.70 -4.66 -2.48
C GLU A 87 10.52 -4.73 -1.50
N VAL A 88 9.32 -5.07 -1.99
CA VAL A 88 8.12 -5.23 -1.14
C VAL A 88 8.32 -6.34 -0.11
N GLY A 89 8.94 -7.46 -0.48
CA GLY A 89 9.24 -8.56 0.44
C GLY A 89 10.20 -8.19 1.57
N THR A 90 11.03 -7.14 1.41
CA THR A 90 11.88 -6.63 2.49
C THR A 90 11.16 -5.68 3.45
N ILE A 91 10.03 -5.10 3.01
CA ILE A 91 9.20 -4.17 3.79
C ILE A 91 8.17 -4.92 4.65
N LEU A 92 7.64 -6.02 4.13
CA LEU A 92 6.57 -6.84 4.74
C LEU A 92 7.10 -7.94 5.66
#